data_AF-A0A7V3F6W7-F1
#
_entry.id   AF-A0A7V3F6W7-F1
#
_cell.length_a   1.000
_cell.length_b   1.000
_cell.length_c   1.000
_cell.angle_alpha   90.00
_cell.angle_beta   90.00
_cell.angle_gamma   90.00
#
_symmetry.space_group_name_H-M   'P 1'
#
loop_
_entity.id
_entity.type
_entity.pdbx_description
1 polymer ?
#
loop_
_entity_poly.entity_id
_entity_poly.type
_entity_poly.pdbx_seq_one_letter_code
_entity_poly.pdbx_strand_id
1 'polypeptide(L)'
;MAIGAIQAVWRGRWRWSTRTVAGVLCGLGVVSCAELHQVQSDMIRLRADLQAHQAALAALAQRVEAVERQVVAADKADAHPSQEVQQAVEILLKKALEIDTRMAQLETAQVASRRSERPPQPSPQPPQEAHSQAVTERRELNLGMTQEEVRRLFGAPLRTEYAGPYIFWQYAPLRDQKYVVFDREGGRVSGWRGL
;
A
#
# COMPACT_ATOMS: atom_id res chain seq x y z
N MET A 1 29.70 75.58 48.55
CA MET A 1 28.61 76.31 49.23
C MET A 1 27.30 75.74 48.69
N ALA A 2 26.38 75.13 49.42
CA ALA A 2 26.27 74.82 50.83
C ALA A 2 25.40 73.55 50.96
N ILE A 3 25.76 72.74 51.94
CA ILE A 3 25.02 71.58 52.43
C ILE A 3 23.73 72.08 53.08
N GLY A 4 22.61 71.39 52.87
CA GLY A 4 21.46 71.55 53.77
C GLY A 4 20.12 71.27 53.13
N ALA A 5 19.58 70.07 53.37
CA ALA A 5 18.20 69.86 53.80
C ALA A 5 17.89 68.36 53.92
N ILE A 6 18.61 67.65 54.79
CA ILE A 6 18.08 66.43 55.41
C ILE A 6 17.90 66.79 56.87
N GLN A 7 16.68 67.18 57.25
CA GLN A 7 16.14 66.90 58.58
C GLN A 7 14.71 67.44 58.75
N ALA A 8 13.97 66.67 59.55
CA ALA A 8 12.76 67.04 60.27
C ALA A 8 11.43 67.00 59.49
N VAL A 9 10.91 65.79 59.31
CA VAL A 9 9.49 65.56 59.65
C VAL A 9 9.43 64.75 60.93
N TRP A 10 8.89 65.44 61.93
CA TRP A 10 8.77 65.09 63.32
C TRP A 10 7.90 63.86 63.57
N ARG A 11 8.39 62.98 64.45
CA ARG A 11 7.71 62.47 65.66
C ARG A 11 6.18 62.36 65.57
N GLY A 12 5.72 61.36 64.83
CA GLY A 12 4.38 60.77 64.95
C GLY A 12 4.48 59.38 65.57
N ARG A 13 4.24 59.30 66.87
CA ARG A 13 4.12 58.11 67.72
C ARG A 13 3.26 57.00 67.09
N TRP A 14 3.89 56.02 66.41
CA TRP A 14 3.30 54.71 66.18
C TRP A 14 4.38 53.65 66.40
N ARG A 15 4.16 52.77 67.37
CA ARG A 15 4.93 51.54 67.56
C ARG A 15 4.66 50.66 66.34
N TRP A 16 5.52 50.73 65.33
CA TRP A 16 5.50 49.73 64.26
C TRP A 16 6.22 48.51 64.80
N SER A 17 5.40 47.52 65.15
CA SER A 17 5.79 46.17 65.51
C SER A 17 6.83 45.64 64.52
N THR A 18 7.97 45.19 65.02
CA THR A 18 9.01 44.49 64.24
C THR A 18 8.50 43.25 63.50
N ARG A 19 7.24 42.84 63.73
CA ARG A 19 6.57 41.75 63.00
C ARG A 19 6.19 42.11 61.56
N THR A 20 5.94 43.36 61.21
CA THR A 20 5.41 43.70 59.87
C THR A 20 6.48 43.76 58.78
N VAL A 21 7.74 44.05 59.12
CA VAL A 21 8.84 44.05 58.13
C VAL A 21 9.35 42.62 57.87
N ALA A 22 9.22 41.71 58.83
CA ALA A 22 9.56 40.29 58.65
C ALA A 22 8.58 39.55 57.71
N GLY A 23 7.31 39.96 57.66
CA GLY A 23 6.28 39.30 56.83
C GLY A 23 6.47 39.47 55.32
N VAL A 24 7.04 40.60 54.87
CA VAL A 24 7.19 40.90 53.43
C VAL A 24 8.42 40.20 52.83
N LEU A 25 9.49 40.03 53.59
CA LEU A 25 10.68 39.29 53.14
C LEU A 25 10.47 37.76 53.14
N CYS A 26 9.67 37.21 54.05
CA CYS A 26 9.29 35.79 54.01
C CYS A 26 8.31 35.47 52.87
N GLY A 27 7.44 36.42 52.46
CA GLY A 27 6.53 36.21 51.34
C GLY A 27 7.23 36.06 49.98
N LEU A 28 8.30 36.82 49.73
CA LEU A 28 9.04 36.77 48.46
C LEU A 28 9.97 35.56 48.33
N GLY A 29 10.54 35.06 49.45
CA GLY A 29 11.38 33.85 49.43
C GLY A 29 10.59 32.55 49.22
N VAL A 30 9.35 32.48 49.73
CA VAL A 30 8.52 31.27 49.62
C VAL A 30 7.88 31.12 48.24
N VAL A 31 7.53 32.23 47.58
CA VAL A 31 7.02 32.21 46.19
C VAL A 31 8.11 31.73 45.22
N SER A 32 9.36 32.16 45.42
CA SER A 32 10.50 31.71 44.60
C SER A 32 10.78 30.22 44.75
N CYS A 33 10.72 29.64 45.96
CA CYS A 33 10.92 28.20 46.15
C CYS A 33 9.79 27.34 45.56
N ALA A 34 8.53 27.80 45.61
CA ALA A 34 7.40 27.07 45.04
C ALA A 34 7.49 27.03 43.50
N GLU A 35 7.80 28.16 42.86
CA GLU A 35 8.01 28.22 41.41
C GLU A 35 9.22 27.38 40.96
N LEU A 36 10.30 27.39 41.74
CA LEU A 36 11.51 26.61 41.43
C LEU A 36 11.25 25.10 41.54
N HIS A 37 10.47 24.67 42.54
CA HIS A 37 10.03 23.28 42.67
C HIS A 37 9.07 22.87 41.55
N GLN A 38 8.19 23.77 41.11
CA GLN A 38 7.30 23.53 39.99
C GLN A 38 8.08 23.36 38.68
N VAL A 39 9.03 24.24 38.38
CA VAL A 39 9.92 24.13 37.22
C VAL A 39 10.74 22.84 37.26
N GLN A 40 11.24 22.45 38.43
CA GLN A 40 11.96 21.18 38.59
C GLN A 40 11.06 19.98 38.28
N SER A 41 9.81 20.00 38.76
CA SER A 41 8.85 18.93 38.49
C SER A 41 8.48 18.83 37.01
N ASP A 42 8.31 19.98 36.34
CA ASP A 42 8.01 20.05 34.91
C ASP A 42 9.20 19.59 34.08
N MET A 43 10.44 19.91 34.48
CA MET A 43 11.64 19.41 33.83
C MET A 43 11.79 17.89 33.95
N ILE A 44 11.43 17.31 35.11
CA ILE A 44 11.43 15.85 35.30
C ILE A 44 10.38 15.19 34.41
N ARG A 45 9.17 15.78 34.33
CA ARG A 45 8.10 15.30 33.44
C ARG A 45 8.53 15.35 31.98
N LEU A 46 9.04 16.49 31.51
CA LEU A 46 9.54 16.67 30.15
C LEU A 46 10.64 15.65 29.81
N ARG A 47 11.54 15.38 30.74
CA ARG A 47 12.59 14.38 30.56
C ARG A 47 12.01 12.97 30.43
N ALA A 48 11.03 12.62 31.26
CA ALA A 48 10.35 11.33 31.19
C ALA A 48 9.58 11.17 29.88
N ASP A 49 8.87 12.21 29.44
CA ASP A 49 8.13 12.21 28.16
C ASP A 49 9.08 12.07 26.97
N LEU A 50 10.20 12.79 26.99
CA LEU A 50 11.22 12.69 25.93
C LEU A 50 11.83 11.29 25.87
N GLN A 51 12.10 10.67 27.03
CA GLN A 51 12.55 9.28 27.09
C GLN A 51 11.50 8.29 26.58
N ALA A 52 10.22 8.50 26.91
CA ALA A 52 9.12 7.68 26.42
C ALA A 52 8.98 7.80 24.89
N HIS A 53 9.06 9.01 24.34
CA HIS A 53 9.06 9.23 22.90
C HIS A 53 10.27 8.60 22.21
N GLN A 54 11.46 8.70 22.80
CA GLN A 54 12.66 8.07 22.25
C GLN A 54 12.54 6.55 22.21
N ALA A 55 11.97 5.93 23.25
CA ALA A 55 11.68 4.50 23.27
C ALA A 55 10.64 4.10 22.22
N ALA A 56 9.57 4.90 22.06
CA ALA A 56 8.54 4.66 21.05
C ALA A 56 9.11 4.76 19.62
N LEU A 57 9.98 5.75 19.35
CA LEU A 57 10.67 5.89 18.07
C LEU A 57 11.61 4.71 17.79
N ALA A 58 12.34 4.22 18.80
CA ALA A 58 13.19 3.04 18.65
C ALA A 58 12.36 1.79 18.32
N ALA A 59 11.23 1.59 18.99
CA ALA A 59 10.32 0.49 18.71
C ALA A 59 9.70 0.59 17.30
N LEU A 60 9.34 1.80 16.85
CA LEU A 60 8.86 2.04 15.49
C LEU A 60 9.94 1.77 14.45
N ALA A 61 11.18 2.22 14.66
CA ALA A 61 12.30 1.96 13.77
C ALA A 61 12.55 0.45 13.61
N GLN A 62 12.52 -0.32 14.70
CA GLN A 62 12.64 -1.79 14.64
C GLN A 62 11.50 -2.44 13.84
N ARG A 63 10.26 -1.94 14.00
CA ARG A 63 9.12 -2.44 13.24
C ARG A 63 9.23 -2.13 11.75
N VAL A 64 9.68 -0.92 11.39
CA VAL A 64 9.92 -0.54 10.00
C VAL A 64 10.98 -1.43 9.39
N GLU A 65 12.11 -1.63 10.06
CA GLU A 65 13.19 -2.50 9.57
C GLU A 65 12.72 -3.98 9.43
N ALA A 66 11.87 -4.46 10.33
CA ALA A 66 11.27 -5.79 10.22
C ALA A 66 10.33 -5.90 9.00
N VAL A 67 9.53 -4.88 8.74
CA VAL A 67 8.66 -4.83 7.55
C VAL A 67 9.50 -4.75 6.28
N GLU A 68 10.54 -3.93 6.23
CA GLU A 68 11.44 -3.83 5.08
C GLU A 68 12.08 -5.18 4.74
N ARG A 69 12.55 -5.93 5.75
CA ARG A 69 13.07 -7.29 5.55
C ARG A 69 12.02 -8.24 5.00
N GLN A 70 10.76 -8.14 5.46
CA GLN A 70 9.66 -8.97 4.96
C GLN A 70 9.33 -8.64 3.50
N VAL A 71 9.31 -7.36 3.12
CA VAL A 71 9.10 -6.93 1.74
C VAL A 71 10.21 -7.45 0.84
N VAL A 72 11.48 -7.31 1.23
CA VAL A 72 12.61 -7.86 0.45
C VAL A 72 12.53 -9.39 0.32
N ALA A 73 12.07 -10.08 1.35
CA ALA A 73 11.87 -11.53 1.29
C ALA A 73 10.70 -11.91 0.36
N ALA A 74 9.61 -11.16 0.39
CA ALA A 74 8.47 -11.35 -0.51
C ALA A 74 8.84 -11.07 -1.97
N ASP A 75 9.55 -9.98 -2.25
CA ASP A 75 10.04 -9.65 -3.61
C ASP A 75 10.93 -10.75 -4.18
N LYS A 76 11.80 -11.35 -3.36
CA LYS A 76 12.61 -12.50 -3.75
C LYS A 76 11.77 -13.76 -3.99
N ALA A 77 10.76 -13.97 -3.16
CA ALA A 77 9.84 -15.09 -3.31
C ALA A 77 8.98 -14.96 -4.57
N ASP A 78 8.63 -13.74 -4.99
CA ASP A 78 7.89 -13.46 -6.23
C ASP A 78 8.79 -13.50 -7.47
N ALA A 79 10.08 -13.16 -7.34
CA ALA A 79 11.05 -13.28 -8.43
C ALA A 79 11.35 -14.75 -8.80
N HIS A 80 11.31 -15.66 -7.82
CA HIS A 80 11.60 -17.08 -8.01
C HIS A 80 10.64 -17.80 -9.01
N PRO A 81 9.31 -17.76 -8.84
CA PRO A 81 8.38 -18.38 -9.79
C PRO A 81 8.43 -17.70 -11.16
N SER A 82 8.70 -16.39 -11.23
CA SER A 82 8.89 -15.72 -12.52
C SER A 82 10.11 -16.25 -13.27
N GLN A 83 11.20 -16.57 -12.56
CA GLN A 83 12.41 -17.15 -13.15
C GLN A 83 12.19 -18.61 -13.58
N GLU A 84 11.47 -19.41 -12.79
CA GLU A 84 11.12 -20.78 -13.15
C GLU A 84 10.21 -20.83 -14.38
N VAL A 85 9.21 -19.94 -14.46
CA VAL A 85 8.33 -19.83 -15.64
C VAL A 85 9.13 -19.44 -16.88
N GLN A 86 10.09 -18.50 -16.77
CA GLN A 86 10.98 -18.15 -17.88
C GLN A 86 11.80 -19.35 -18.36
N GLN A 87 12.37 -20.14 -17.44
CA GLN A 87 13.10 -21.35 -17.80
C GLN A 87 12.19 -22.41 -18.44
N ALA A 88 10.97 -22.59 -17.93
CA ALA A 88 10.01 -23.52 -18.50
C ALA A 88 9.60 -23.12 -19.93
N VAL A 89 9.39 -21.83 -20.18
CA VAL A 89 9.12 -21.29 -21.51
C VAL A 89 10.30 -21.53 -22.46
N GLU A 90 11.53 -21.31 -22.01
CA GLU A 90 12.74 -21.57 -22.81
C GLU A 90 12.89 -23.06 -23.16
N ILE A 91 12.62 -23.95 -22.21
CA ILE A 91 12.62 -25.41 -22.44
C ILE A 91 11.54 -25.79 -23.45
N LEU A 92 10.34 -25.24 -23.33
CA LEU A 92 9.23 -25.50 -24.26
C LEU A 92 9.56 -25.00 -25.67
N LEU A 93 10.16 -23.81 -25.81
CA LEU A 93 10.64 -23.27 -27.07
C LEU A 93 11.68 -24.18 -27.72
N LYS A 94 12.66 -24.65 -26.95
CA LYS A 94 13.69 -25.57 -27.45
C LYS A 94 13.09 -26.91 -27.90
N LYS A 95 12.14 -27.45 -27.14
CA LYS A 95 11.43 -28.69 -27.50
C LYS A 95 10.56 -28.53 -28.74
N ALA A 96 9.86 -27.40 -28.88
CA ALA A 96 9.05 -27.12 -30.06
C ALA A 96 9.92 -27.08 -31.33
N LEU A 97 11.07 -26.41 -31.25
CA LEU A 97 12.01 -26.34 -32.37
C LEU A 97 12.61 -27.73 -32.72
N GLU A 98 12.84 -28.57 -31.72
CA GLU A 98 13.25 -29.97 -31.94
C GLU A 98 12.14 -30.83 -32.57
N ILE A 99 10.88 -30.60 -32.19
CA ILE A 99 9.73 -31.28 -32.80
C ILE A 99 9.56 -30.84 -34.26
N ASP A 100 9.66 -29.55 -34.55
CA ASP A 100 9.56 -29.02 -35.92
C ASP A 100 10.66 -29.58 -36.82
N THR A 101 11.89 -29.67 -36.32
CA THR A 101 13.00 -30.28 -37.08
C THR A 101 12.78 -31.77 -37.33
N ARG A 102 12.26 -32.52 -36.35
CA ARG A 102 11.88 -33.93 -36.54
C ARG A 102 10.72 -34.08 -37.52
N MET A 103 9.71 -33.21 -37.46
CA MET A 103 8.59 -33.19 -38.38
C MET A 103 9.05 -32.91 -39.82
N ALA A 104 9.93 -31.92 -40.02
CA ALA A 104 10.51 -31.63 -41.33
C ALA A 104 11.33 -32.81 -41.90
N GLN A 105 12.05 -33.55 -41.04
CA GLN A 105 12.76 -34.78 -41.41
C GLN A 105 11.80 -35.93 -41.77
N LEU A 106 10.72 -36.08 -41.01
CA LEU A 106 9.68 -37.07 -41.29
C LEU A 106 8.91 -36.73 -42.57
N GLU A 107 8.60 -35.47 -42.83
CA GLU A 107 7.99 -35.02 -44.08
C GLU A 107 8.91 -35.25 -45.28
N THR A 108 10.21 -34.97 -45.17
CA THR A 108 11.17 -35.29 -46.24
C THR A 108 11.29 -36.80 -46.47
N ALA A 109 11.27 -37.62 -45.42
CA ALA A 109 11.21 -39.08 -45.56
C ALA A 109 9.88 -39.57 -46.16
N GLN A 110 8.77 -38.93 -45.83
CA GLN A 110 7.44 -39.26 -46.34
C GLN A 110 7.26 -38.82 -47.80
N VAL A 111 7.84 -37.69 -48.22
CA VAL A 111 7.88 -37.23 -49.62
C VAL A 111 8.76 -38.18 -50.47
N ALA A 112 9.86 -38.69 -49.92
CA ALA A 112 10.66 -39.72 -50.57
C ALA A 112 9.86 -41.04 -50.74
N SER A 113 9.03 -41.40 -49.77
CA SER A 113 8.15 -42.57 -49.82
C SER A 113 6.94 -42.38 -50.77
N ARG A 114 6.32 -41.19 -50.80
CA ARG A 114 5.19 -40.85 -51.70
C ARG A 114 5.54 -40.77 -53.18
N ARG A 115 6.84 -40.75 -53.54
CA ARG A 115 7.25 -40.85 -54.96
C ARG A 115 7.06 -42.26 -55.54
N SER A 116 6.81 -43.28 -54.72
CA SER A 116 6.67 -44.67 -55.18
C SER A 116 5.24 -45.15 -55.42
N GLU A 117 4.19 -44.52 -54.90
CA GLU A 117 2.82 -45.03 -55.11
C GLU A 117 1.80 -43.91 -55.34
N ARG A 118 1.19 -43.94 -56.54
CA ARG A 118 -0.05 -43.24 -56.91
C ARG A 118 -0.91 -44.25 -57.66
N PRO A 119 -2.23 -44.34 -57.41
CA PRO A 119 -3.22 -43.64 -58.28
C PRO A 119 -4.49 -43.17 -57.47
N PRO A 120 -5.68 -42.87 -58.05
CA PRO A 120 -6.29 -41.52 -58.06
C PRO A 120 -7.61 -41.34 -57.26
N GLN A 121 -7.94 -40.05 -56.99
CA GLN A 121 -9.22 -39.31 -56.67
C GLN A 121 -10.59 -40.06 -56.64
N PRO A 122 -11.69 -39.57 -55.97
CA PRO A 122 -12.13 -38.15 -55.91
C PRO A 122 -12.97 -37.62 -54.68
N SER A 123 -13.08 -36.28 -54.62
CA SER A 123 -14.25 -35.43 -54.26
C SER A 123 -14.70 -35.14 -52.80
N PRO A 124 -15.34 -33.96 -52.58
CA PRO A 124 -15.50 -33.28 -51.29
C PRO A 124 -16.90 -33.43 -50.67
N GLN A 125 -16.98 -33.38 -49.33
CA GLN A 125 -18.24 -33.23 -48.60
C GLN A 125 -18.08 -32.23 -47.44
N PRO A 126 -18.93 -31.19 -47.34
CA PRO A 126 -19.25 -30.53 -46.08
C PRO A 126 -20.45 -31.24 -45.43
N PRO A 127 -20.57 -31.22 -44.09
CA PRO A 127 -21.63 -30.38 -43.54
C PRO A 127 -21.24 -29.63 -42.25
N GLN A 128 -21.78 -28.42 -42.15
CA GLN A 128 -21.97 -27.65 -40.94
C GLN A 128 -22.74 -28.49 -39.90
N GLU A 129 -22.44 -28.32 -38.61
CA GLU A 129 -23.47 -28.41 -37.57
C GLU A 129 -23.11 -27.60 -36.33
N ALA A 130 -23.87 -26.51 -36.18
CA ALA A 130 -24.41 -25.98 -34.93
C ALA A 130 -23.49 -25.90 -33.71
N HIS A 131 -22.81 -24.75 -33.58
CA HIS A 131 -22.56 -24.18 -32.25
C HIS A 131 -23.91 -23.80 -31.63
N SER A 132 -24.53 -24.75 -30.93
CA SER A 132 -25.61 -24.46 -29.99
C SER A 132 -25.01 -23.74 -28.79
N GLN A 133 -24.86 -22.42 -28.90
CA GLN A 133 -24.66 -21.56 -27.73
C GLN A 133 -25.98 -21.52 -26.97
N ALA A 134 -26.14 -22.46 -26.04
CA ALA A 134 -27.07 -22.31 -24.95
C ALA A 134 -26.62 -21.09 -24.14
N VAL A 135 -27.22 -19.93 -24.44
CA VAL A 135 -27.12 -18.71 -23.64
C VAL A 135 -27.74 -19.03 -22.30
N THR A 136 -26.93 -19.58 -21.42
CA THR A 136 -27.20 -19.60 -19.99
C THR A 136 -26.87 -18.19 -19.54
N GLU A 137 -27.89 -17.40 -19.22
CA GLU A 137 -27.77 -16.08 -18.60
C GLU A 137 -27.12 -16.19 -17.21
N ARG A 138 -25.85 -16.60 -17.15
CA ARG A 138 -24.99 -16.21 -16.04
C ARG A 138 -24.54 -14.79 -16.33
N ARG A 139 -24.70 -13.91 -15.35
CA ARG A 139 -24.09 -12.56 -15.35
C ARG A 139 -22.58 -12.70 -15.22
N GLU A 140 -21.95 -13.26 -16.24
CA GLU A 140 -20.51 -13.45 -16.32
C GLU A 140 -19.88 -12.15 -16.80
N LEU A 141 -18.96 -11.64 -15.98
CA LEU A 141 -18.15 -10.51 -16.35
C LEU A 141 -17.13 -11.00 -17.40
N ASN A 142 -16.99 -10.27 -18.50
CA ASN A 142 -16.07 -10.63 -19.57
C ASN A 142 -14.99 -9.56 -19.75
N LEU A 143 -13.80 -9.99 -20.20
CA LEU A 143 -12.73 -9.07 -20.61
C LEU A 143 -13.20 -8.19 -21.77
N GLY A 144 -12.77 -6.94 -21.78
CA GLY A 144 -13.12 -5.99 -22.84
C GLY A 144 -14.48 -5.29 -22.67
N MET A 145 -15.30 -5.71 -21.70
CA MET A 145 -16.55 -5.02 -21.35
C MET A 145 -16.28 -3.57 -20.96
N THR A 146 -17.17 -2.67 -21.35
CA THR A 146 -17.11 -1.26 -20.95
C THR A 146 -17.56 -1.06 -19.51
N GLN A 147 -17.15 0.04 -18.90
CA GLN A 147 -17.62 0.46 -17.57
C GLN A 147 -19.16 0.49 -17.48
N GLU A 148 -19.83 0.93 -18.55
CA GLU A 148 -21.29 1.03 -18.60
C GLU A 148 -21.96 -0.34 -18.60
N GLU A 149 -21.40 -1.32 -19.32
CA GLU A 149 -21.90 -2.70 -19.33
C GLU A 149 -21.74 -3.36 -17.96
N VAL A 150 -20.58 -3.17 -17.31
CA VAL A 150 -20.37 -3.67 -15.95
C VAL A 150 -21.35 -3.02 -14.97
N ARG A 151 -21.63 -1.73 -15.13
CA ARG A 151 -22.63 -1.01 -14.34
C ARG A 151 -24.04 -1.57 -14.49
N ARG A 152 -24.41 -2.05 -15.68
CA ARG A 152 -25.70 -2.70 -15.92
C ARG A 152 -25.78 -4.07 -15.24
N LEU A 153 -24.66 -4.78 -15.13
CA LEU A 153 -24.61 -6.12 -14.54
C LEU A 153 -24.58 -6.10 -13.01
N PHE A 154 -23.74 -5.23 -12.43
CA PHE A 154 -23.44 -5.21 -10.99
C PHE A 154 -23.90 -3.94 -10.26
N GLY A 155 -24.42 -2.95 -10.99
CA GLY A 155 -24.82 -1.66 -10.43
C GLY A 155 -23.65 -0.70 -10.25
N ALA A 156 -23.85 0.32 -9.41
CA ALA A 156 -22.80 1.27 -9.10
C ALA A 156 -21.77 0.65 -8.12
N PRO A 157 -20.46 0.90 -8.32
CA PRO A 157 -19.46 0.44 -7.37
C PRO A 157 -19.60 1.17 -6.03
N LEU A 158 -19.20 0.49 -4.94
CA LEU A 158 -19.10 1.08 -3.61
C LEU A 158 -17.98 2.13 -3.56
N ARG A 159 -16.87 1.83 -4.24
CA ARG A 159 -15.70 2.70 -4.28
C ARG A 159 -14.98 2.57 -5.62
N THR A 160 -14.46 3.69 -6.09
CA THR A 160 -13.60 3.75 -7.27
C THR A 160 -12.22 4.20 -6.84
N GLU A 161 -11.20 3.43 -7.19
CA GLU A 161 -9.80 3.75 -6.93
C GLU A 161 -9.03 3.84 -8.25
N TYR A 162 -8.15 4.82 -8.36
CA TYR A 162 -7.32 5.04 -9.54
C TYR A 162 -5.87 4.74 -9.16
N ALA A 163 -5.26 3.76 -9.82
CA ALA A 163 -3.88 3.39 -9.56
C ALA A 163 -3.15 3.14 -10.89
N GLY A 164 -2.27 4.08 -11.24
CA GLY A 164 -1.47 4.03 -12.48
C GLY A 164 -2.35 3.94 -13.74
N PRO A 165 -2.15 2.91 -14.59
CA PRO A 165 -2.92 2.71 -15.81
C PRO A 165 -4.26 1.99 -15.58
N TYR A 166 -4.67 1.76 -14.32
CA TYR A 166 -5.87 0.99 -14.01
C TYR A 166 -6.86 1.75 -13.14
N ILE A 167 -8.13 1.40 -13.29
CA ILE A 167 -9.26 1.86 -12.48
C ILE A 167 -9.87 0.65 -11.78
N PHE A 168 -9.98 0.70 -10.46
CA PHE A 168 -10.52 -0.37 -9.64
C PHE A 168 -11.90 0.01 -9.14
N TRP A 169 -12.89 -0.82 -9.44
CA TRP A 169 -14.26 -0.69 -8.94
C TRP A 169 -14.52 -1.77 -7.91
N GLN A 170 -14.75 -1.34 -6.67
CA GLN A 170 -14.97 -2.24 -5.55
C GLN A 170 -16.47 -2.45 -5.31
N TYR A 171 -16.87 -3.71 -5.16
CA TYR A 171 -18.25 -4.14 -4.93
C TYR A 171 -18.48 -4.79 -3.57
N ALA A 172 -17.42 -5.09 -2.81
CA ALA A 172 -17.53 -5.57 -1.43
C ALA A 172 -16.52 -4.89 -0.49
N PRO A 173 -16.84 -4.76 0.81
CA PRO A 173 -15.90 -4.26 1.83
C PRO A 173 -14.60 -5.06 1.89
N LEU A 174 -13.54 -4.49 2.46
CA LEU A 174 -12.16 -5.01 2.44
C LEU A 174 -11.98 -6.48 2.87
N ARG A 175 -12.93 -7.06 3.60
CA ARG A 175 -12.85 -8.47 4.03
C ARG A 175 -13.10 -9.46 2.89
N ASP A 176 -13.94 -9.10 1.92
CA ASP A 176 -14.36 -10.00 0.84
C ASP A 176 -13.81 -9.58 -0.55
N GLN A 177 -12.95 -8.55 -0.60
CA GLN A 177 -12.24 -8.00 -1.78
C GLN A 177 -12.82 -8.39 -3.15
N LYS A 178 -14.05 -7.95 -3.42
CA LYS A 178 -14.68 -8.09 -4.74
C LYS A 178 -14.44 -6.83 -5.54
N TYR A 179 -13.71 -6.94 -6.64
CA TYR A 179 -13.42 -5.79 -7.50
C TYR A 179 -13.35 -6.15 -8.98
N VAL A 180 -13.66 -5.17 -9.82
CA VAL A 180 -13.44 -5.16 -11.26
C VAL A 180 -12.32 -4.17 -11.56
N VAL A 181 -11.42 -4.54 -12.47
CA VAL A 181 -10.30 -3.73 -12.92
C VAL A 181 -10.56 -3.32 -14.36
N PHE A 182 -10.39 -2.03 -14.65
CA PHE A 182 -10.46 -1.47 -15.98
C PHE A 182 -9.12 -0.90 -16.40
N ASP A 183 -8.78 -1.06 -17.68
CA ASP A 183 -7.76 -0.26 -18.34
C ASP A 183 -8.23 1.19 -18.41
N ARG A 184 -7.37 2.13 -17.98
CA ARG A 184 -7.66 3.56 -17.97
C ARG A 184 -7.65 4.18 -19.37
N GLU A 185 -6.82 3.69 -20.29
CA GLU A 185 -6.77 4.18 -21.66
C GLU A 185 -7.99 3.70 -22.46
N GLY A 186 -8.32 2.42 -22.32
CA GLY A 186 -9.41 1.80 -23.06
C GLY A 186 -10.79 1.91 -22.40
N GLY A 187 -10.86 2.18 -21.11
CA GLY A 187 -12.11 2.16 -20.33
C GLY A 187 -12.78 0.78 -20.28
N ARG A 188 -12.01 -0.29 -20.52
CA ARG A 188 -12.48 -1.66 -20.68
C ARG A 188 -11.99 -2.56 -19.55
N VAL A 189 -12.76 -3.57 -19.20
CA VAL A 189 -12.41 -4.56 -18.19
C VAL A 189 -11.11 -5.27 -18.60
N SER A 190 -10.10 -5.17 -17.74
CA SER A 190 -8.83 -5.89 -17.85
C SER A 190 -8.76 -7.09 -16.90
N GLY A 191 -9.61 -7.14 -15.87
CA GLY A 191 -9.67 -8.28 -14.93
C GLY A 191 -10.64 -8.07 -13.77
N TRP A 192 -10.78 -9.08 -12.92
CA TRP A 192 -11.64 -9.00 -11.72
C TRP A 192 -11.22 -10.02 -10.66
N ARG A 193 -11.70 -9.82 -9.43
CA ARG A 193 -11.49 -10.74 -8.30
C ARG A 193 -12.78 -10.94 -7.51
N GLY A 194 -13.10 -12.18 -7.17
CA GLY A 194 -14.12 -12.56 -6.18
C GLY A 194 -15.58 -12.35 -6.60
N LEU A 195 -15.86 -12.10 -7.88
CA LEU A 195 -17.21 -11.86 -8.40
C LEU A 195 -17.97 -13.16 -8.67
#